data_AF-D1VWV5-F1
#
_entry.id   AF-D1VWV5-F1
#
_cell.length_a   1.000
_cell.length_b   1.000
_cell.length_c   1.000
_cell.angle_alpha   90.00
_cell.angle_beta   90.00
_cell.angle_gamma   90.00
#
_symmetry.space_group_name_H-M   'P 1'
#
loop_
_entity.id
_entity.type
_entity.pdbx_description
1 polymer ?
#
loop_
_entity_poly.entity_id
_entity_poly.type
_entity_poly.pdbx_seq_one_letter_code
_entity_poly.pdbx_strand_id
1 'polypeptide(L)'
;MGAIAASFGINTEALETSDAITPLLYPDLLNDNGFISGLFNIKVCTLDGKIKTDYYTYIEKYQQYPWWTKFGDRIKRTFHKEEKKDTKNTTKNPYHLTKKDDGILNAIRKGITLKIDKKTGAINISTTAQDPLICKTIADSVREHLQQFITRYRTNKAREDVQYFRKLTEDAKRAYEKQRKLYGSYSDANMDVMLESFISKRNDLENEMQLRYNNYTTYQNQLQTAIAKVQEKTPAFTIIKGAEVPLKPIAPKRMIFVLVMTILGFVATSVYVLRDIIIPKSKQ
;
A
#
# COMPACT_ATOMS: atom_id res chain seq x y z
N MET A 1 -10.06 30.77 29.84
CA MET A 1 -11.36 30.14 29.53
C MET A 1 -11.29 28.61 29.36
N GLY A 2 -10.30 27.91 29.94
CA GLY A 2 -10.16 26.44 29.79
C GLY A 2 -10.56 25.60 31.01
N ALA A 3 -10.76 26.22 32.18
CA ALA A 3 -11.01 25.50 33.43
C ALA A 3 -12.50 25.17 33.67
N ILE A 4 -13.44 25.89 33.05
CA ILE A 4 -14.89 25.69 33.28
C ILE A 4 -15.44 24.58 32.37
N ALA A 5 -14.82 24.34 31.21
CA ALA A 5 -15.26 23.33 30.25
C ALA A 5 -14.95 21.88 30.67
N ALA A 6 -13.96 21.65 31.55
CA ALA A 6 -13.65 20.30 32.07
C ALA A 6 -14.65 19.82 33.15
N SER A 7 -15.42 20.73 33.74
CA SER A 7 -16.40 20.42 34.79
C SER A 7 -17.77 19.98 34.27
N PHE A 8 -18.06 20.27 33.01
CA PHE A 8 -19.20 19.75 32.28
C PHE A 8 -18.66 18.69 31.33
N GLY A 9 -18.92 17.41 31.60
CA GLY A 9 -18.39 16.24 30.87
C GLY A 9 -18.80 16.14 29.40
N ILE A 10 -18.53 17.19 28.62
CA ILE A 10 -18.56 17.23 27.19
C ILE A 10 -17.22 16.68 26.75
N ASN A 11 -17.18 15.37 26.51
CA ASN A 11 -16.07 14.70 25.86
C ASN A 11 -15.80 15.36 24.50
N THR A 12 -14.86 16.28 24.47
CA THR A 12 -14.26 16.85 23.25
C THR A 12 -13.29 15.88 22.57
N GLU A 13 -13.23 14.62 22.99
CA GLU A 13 -12.51 13.53 22.31
C GLU A 13 -13.10 13.20 20.93
N ALA A 14 -14.35 13.57 20.66
CA ALA A 14 -14.97 13.34 19.35
C ALA A 14 -14.43 14.25 18.23
N LEU A 15 -13.63 15.28 18.54
CA LEU A 15 -13.10 16.22 17.53
C LEU A 15 -11.63 16.00 17.16
N GLU A 16 -10.91 15.14 17.89
CA GLU A 16 -9.49 14.82 17.67
C GLU A 16 -9.26 13.46 16.95
N THR A 17 -10.32 12.79 16.49
CA THR A 17 -10.20 11.60 15.62
C THR A 17 -10.27 11.99 14.15
N SER A 18 -9.51 13.00 13.73
CA SER A 18 -9.17 13.18 12.31
C SER A 18 -7.94 12.31 12.01
N ASP A 19 -8.13 10.98 12.08
CA ASP A 19 -7.20 10.06 11.43
C ASP A 19 -7.36 10.35 9.92
N ALA A 20 -6.40 11.08 9.35
CA ALA A 20 -6.54 11.77 8.05
C ALA A 20 -6.82 10.84 6.85
N ILE A 21 -6.83 9.52 7.06
CA ILE A 21 -7.42 8.54 6.15
C ILE A 21 -8.30 7.59 6.95
N THR A 22 -9.61 7.86 6.95
CA THR A 22 -10.61 6.90 7.41
C THR A 22 -10.54 5.66 6.52
N PRO A 23 -10.77 4.44 7.07
CA PRO A 23 -10.80 3.21 6.26
C PRO A 23 -11.63 3.31 4.97
N LEU A 24 -12.66 4.17 4.94
CA LEU A 24 -13.47 4.44 3.76
C LEU A 24 -12.69 4.90 2.51
N LEU A 25 -11.48 5.45 2.64
CA LEU A 25 -10.65 5.91 1.52
C LEU A 25 -9.71 4.83 0.97
N TYR A 26 -9.61 3.66 1.61
CA TYR A 26 -8.74 2.59 1.09
C TYR A 26 -9.12 2.06 -0.30
N PRO A 27 -10.40 2.04 -0.73
CA PRO A 27 -10.74 1.69 -2.12
C PRO A 27 -10.11 2.65 -3.13
N ASP A 28 -9.92 3.93 -2.75
CA ASP A 28 -9.30 4.93 -3.61
C ASP A 28 -7.78 4.72 -3.75
N LEU A 29 -7.15 3.96 -2.86
CA LEU A 29 -5.74 3.57 -3.00
C LEU A 29 -5.51 2.71 -4.24
N LEU A 30 -6.50 1.94 -4.72
CA LEU A 30 -6.40 1.21 -5.99
C LEU A 30 -6.34 2.15 -7.20
N ASN A 31 -6.77 3.40 -7.05
CA ASN A 31 -6.66 4.41 -8.10
C ASN A 31 -5.25 5.01 -8.14
N ASP A 32 -4.48 4.97 -7.04
CA ASP A 32 -3.10 5.42 -7.03
C ASP A 32 -2.17 4.46 -7.79
N ASN A 33 -1.36 5.03 -8.68
CA ASN A 33 -0.40 4.24 -9.47
C ASN A 33 0.75 3.72 -8.60
N GLY A 34 1.11 4.45 -7.53
CA GLY A 34 2.14 4.03 -6.57
C GLY A 34 1.76 2.69 -5.91
N PHE A 35 0.55 2.59 -5.39
CA PHE A 35 0.02 1.35 -4.81
C PHE A 35 0.01 0.18 -5.80
N ILE A 36 -0.54 0.38 -7.00
CA ILE A 36 -0.64 -0.71 -8.00
C ILE A 36 0.73 -1.13 -8.53
N SER A 37 1.68 -0.19 -8.66
CA SER A 37 3.05 -0.50 -9.10
C SER A 37 3.77 -1.45 -8.13
N GLY A 38 3.44 -1.40 -6.83
CA GLY A 38 3.94 -2.33 -5.82
C GLY A 38 3.53 -3.79 -6.09
N LEU A 39 2.44 -4.01 -6.84
CA LEU A 39 1.95 -5.34 -7.20
C LEU A 39 2.68 -5.96 -8.40
N PHE A 40 3.49 -5.19 -9.14
CA PHE A 40 4.16 -5.68 -10.35
C PHE A 40 5.15 -6.82 -10.08
N ASN A 41 5.85 -6.75 -8.95
CA ASN A 41 6.93 -7.68 -8.59
C ASN A 41 6.42 -8.93 -7.85
N ILE A 42 5.09 -9.13 -7.78
CA ILE A 42 4.52 -10.33 -7.17
C ILE A 42 4.85 -11.53 -8.06
N LYS A 43 5.49 -12.54 -7.49
CA LYS A 43 5.76 -13.81 -8.16
C LYS A 43 4.47 -14.62 -8.22
N VAL A 44 4.01 -14.93 -9.43
CA VAL A 44 2.79 -15.71 -9.66
C VAL A 44 3.12 -17.05 -10.31
N CYS A 45 2.39 -18.08 -9.91
CA CYS A 45 2.46 -19.43 -10.48
C CYS A 45 1.09 -19.82 -11.01
N THR A 46 1.06 -20.38 -12.22
CA THR A 46 -0.15 -21.00 -12.81
C THR A 46 -0.45 -22.34 -12.16
N LEU A 47 -1.72 -22.77 -12.20
CA LEU A 47 -2.15 -24.05 -11.60
C LEU A 47 -1.46 -25.25 -12.28
N ASP A 48 -1.19 -25.13 -13.58
CA ASP A 48 -0.43 -26.12 -14.35
C ASP A 48 1.08 -26.14 -14.02
N GLY A 49 1.59 -25.19 -13.23
CA GLY A 49 2.99 -25.07 -12.86
C GLY A 49 3.95 -24.66 -13.99
N LYS A 50 3.46 -24.49 -15.21
CA LYS A 50 4.25 -24.21 -16.42
C LYS A 50 4.79 -22.79 -16.48
N ILE A 51 4.08 -21.84 -15.87
CA ILE A 51 4.44 -20.41 -15.89
C ILE A 51 4.72 -19.98 -14.45
N LYS A 52 5.98 -19.60 -14.19
CA LYS A 52 6.44 -18.94 -12.97
C LYS A 52 7.09 -17.62 -13.39
N THR A 53 6.38 -16.52 -13.23
CA THR A 53 6.85 -15.20 -13.67
C THR A 53 6.37 -14.12 -12.71
N ASP A 54 6.90 -12.92 -12.88
CA ASP A 54 6.35 -11.74 -12.23
C ASP A 54 4.97 -11.40 -12.80
N TYR A 55 4.13 -10.80 -11.96
CA TYR A 55 2.75 -10.48 -12.32
C TYR A 55 2.67 -9.52 -13.51
N TYR A 56 3.60 -8.56 -13.61
CA TYR A 56 3.72 -7.69 -14.78
C TYR A 56 3.92 -8.50 -16.08
N THR A 57 4.88 -9.43 -16.09
CA THR A 57 5.18 -10.27 -17.25
C THR A 57 4.04 -11.24 -17.57
N TYR A 58 3.33 -11.71 -16.55
CA TYR A 58 2.16 -12.55 -16.71
C TYR A 58 1.06 -11.84 -17.51
N ILE A 59 0.72 -10.60 -17.13
CA ILE A 59 -0.30 -9.82 -17.84
C ILE A 59 0.14 -9.47 -19.25
N GLU A 60 1.40 -9.07 -19.43
CA GLU A 60 1.92 -8.65 -20.73
C GLU A 60 1.96 -9.79 -21.76
N LYS A 61 2.40 -10.99 -21.37
CA LYS A 61 2.74 -12.07 -22.31
C LYS A 61 1.79 -13.26 -22.30
N TYR A 62 1.13 -13.53 -21.18
CA TYR A 62 0.41 -14.79 -20.96
C TYR A 62 -1.11 -14.61 -20.89
N GLN A 63 -1.60 -13.37 -20.90
CA GLN A 63 -3.04 -13.12 -20.95
C GLN A 63 -3.60 -13.50 -22.32
N GLN A 64 -4.57 -14.41 -22.34
CA GLN A 64 -5.24 -14.81 -23.58
C GLN A 64 -6.23 -13.73 -24.00
N TYR A 65 -6.08 -13.22 -25.22
CA TYR A 65 -7.02 -12.28 -25.82
C TYR A 65 -7.91 -12.99 -26.85
N PRO A 66 -9.21 -12.67 -26.90
CA PRO A 66 -10.10 -13.21 -27.93
C PRO A 66 -9.60 -12.88 -29.34
N TRP A 67 -9.75 -13.82 -30.28
CA TRP A 67 -9.27 -13.67 -31.65
C TRP A 67 -9.79 -12.40 -32.37
N TRP A 68 -10.99 -11.92 -32.01
CA TRP A 68 -11.58 -10.70 -32.57
C TRP A 68 -10.88 -9.40 -32.15
N THR A 69 -10.09 -9.39 -31.06
CA THR A 69 -9.32 -8.18 -30.68
C THR A 69 -8.23 -7.88 -31.71
N LYS A 70 -7.64 -8.91 -32.31
CA LYS A 70 -6.67 -8.77 -33.42
C LYS A 70 -7.31 -8.16 -34.67
N PHE A 71 -8.61 -8.38 -34.89
CA PHE A 71 -9.35 -7.78 -35.99
C PHE A 71 -9.67 -6.31 -35.71
N GLY A 72 -10.07 -5.98 -34.49
CA GLY A 72 -10.26 -4.60 -34.03
C GLY A 72 -8.97 -3.75 -34.11
N ASP A 73 -7.82 -4.33 -33.78
CA ASP A 73 -6.52 -3.66 -33.93
C ASP A 73 -6.15 -3.40 -35.40
N ARG A 74 -6.56 -4.28 -36.31
CA ARG A 74 -6.37 -4.09 -37.76
C ARG A 74 -7.18 -2.90 -38.28
N ILE A 75 -8.43 -2.78 -37.81
CA ILE A 75 -9.33 -1.66 -38.12
C ILE A 75 -8.81 -0.36 -37.48
N LYS A 76 -8.37 -0.39 -36.21
CA LYS A 76 -7.77 0.79 -35.58
C LYS A 76 -6.50 1.26 -36.27
N ARG A 77 -5.63 0.35 -36.73
CA ARG A 77 -4.43 0.71 -37.52
C ARG A 77 -4.74 1.37 -38.86
N THR A 78 -5.91 1.09 -39.44
CA THR A 78 -6.37 1.79 -40.66
C THR A 78 -6.97 3.18 -40.38
N PHE A 79 -7.41 3.46 -39.15
CA PHE A 79 -8.01 4.76 -38.77
C PHE A 79 -7.08 5.69 -37.97
N HIS A 80 -6.10 5.14 -37.23
CA HIS A 80 -5.12 5.92 -36.48
C HIS A 80 -3.71 5.37 -36.72
N LYS A 81 -2.95 6.10 -37.54
CA LYS A 81 -1.49 5.97 -37.64
C LYS A 81 -0.88 6.79 -36.50
N GLU A 82 -0.80 6.21 -35.31
CA GLU A 82 -0.07 6.86 -34.20
C GLU A 82 1.34 6.32 -34.06
N GLU A 83 2.24 7.30 -33.87
CA GLU A 83 3.68 7.19 -33.83
C GLU A 83 4.18 6.31 -32.68
N LYS A 84 5.14 5.45 -33.02
CA LYS A 84 5.97 4.75 -32.05
C LYS A 84 7.00 5.75 -31.50
N LYS A 85 6.80 6.23 -30.27
CA LYS A 85 7.90 6.69 -29.43
C LYS A 85 8.18 5.61 -28.38
N ASP A 86 9.07 4.69 -28.74
CA ASP A 86 9.77 3.83 -27.78
C ASP A 86 10.82 4.72 -27.10
N THR A 87 10.53 5.18 -25.88
CA THR A 87 11.58 5.69 -25.00
C THR A 87 12.08 4.54 -24.15
N LYS A 88 13.22 3.98 -24.57
CA LYS A 88 13.98 3.00 -23.79
C LYS A 88 14.53 3.67 -22.52
N ASN A 89 14.53 2.90 -21.44
CA ASN A 89 15.33 3.08 -20.23
C ASN A 89 15.16 4.41 -19.49
N THR A 90 14.16 4.46 -18.61
CA THR A 90 14.34 5.15 -17.33
C THR A 90 13.48 4.40 -16.31
N THR A 91 14.05 4.13 -15.14
CA THR A 91 13.40 3.52 -13.96
C THR A 91 11.89 3.69 -13.96
N LYS A 92 11.13 2.58 -13.93
CA LYS A 92 9.65 2.54 -13.93
C LYS A 92 9.10 3.47 -12.84
N ASN A 93 8.89 4.73 -13.17
CA ASN A 93 8.33 5.71 -12.27
C ASN A 93 6.81 5.50 -12.31
N PRO A 94 6.15 5.16 -11.19
CA PRO A 94 4.70 4.94 -11.15
C PRO A 94 3.88 6.11 -11.67
N TYR A 95 4.47 7.31 -11.69
CA TYR A 95 3.82 8.55 -12.11
C TYR A 95 4.25 9.03 -13.51
N HIS A 96 5.15 8.33 -14.20
CA HIS A 96 5.49 8.58 -15.61
C HIS A 96 5.46 7.27 -16.40
N LEU A 97 4.28 6.93 -16.92
CA LEU A 97 3.99 5.64 -17.52
C LEU A 97 3.99 5.70 -19.06
N THR A 98 4.51 4.67 -19.70
CA THR A 98 4.32 4.45 -21.14
C THR A 98 2.87 4.03 -21.40
N LYS A 99 2.32 4.29 -22.61
CA LYS A 99 0.98 3.80 -23.01
C LYS A 99 0.78 2.28 -22.76
N LYS A 100 1.85 1.49 -22.87
CA LYS A 100 1.85 0.04 -22.55
C LYS A 100 1.70 -0.22 -21.05
N ASP A 101 2.46 0.48 -20.22
CA ASP A 101 2.44 0.31 -18.76
C ASP A 101 1.10 0.77 -18.17
N ASP A 102 0.55 1.88 -18.66
CA ASP A 102 -0.78 2.36 -18.26
C ASP A 102 -1.89 1.34 -18.59
N GLY A 103 -1.80 0.67 -19.75
CA GLY A 103 -2.69 -0.43 -20.11
C GLY A 103 -2.63 -1.59 -19.12
N ILE A 104 -1.42 -1.98 -18.69
CA ILE A 104 -1.21 -3.05 -17.70
C ILE A 104 -1.74 -2.63 -16.33
N LEU A 105 -1.46 -1.40 -15.88
CA LEU A 105 -2.01 -0.85 -14.63
C LEU A 105 -3.53 -0.85 -14.61
N ASN A 106 -4.16 -0.43 -15.71
CA ASN A 106 -5.61 -0.44 -15.83
C ASN A 106 -6.19 -1.87 -15.82
N ALA A 107 -5.49 -2.85 -16.41
CA ALA A 107 -5.88 -4.25 -16.33
C ALA A 107 -5.85 -4.78 -14.89
N ILE A 108 -4.79 -4.46 -14.13
CA ILE A 108 -4.67 -4.83 -12.72
C ILE A 108 -5.75 -4.16 -11.88
N ARG A 109 -5.96 -2.85 -12.05
CA ARG A 109 -6.97 -2.07 -11.34
C ARG A 109 -8.37 -2.64 -11.54
N LYS A 110 -8.71 -3.04 -12.78
CA LYS A 110 -10.00 -3.69 -13.08
C LYS A 110 -10.11 -5.10 -12.50
N GLY A 111 -8.99 -5.80 -12.34
CA GLY A 111 -8.93 -7.14 -11.78
C GLY A 111 -9.04 -7.20 -10.26
N ILE A 112 -8.89 -6.08 -9.55
CA ILE A 112 -8.91 -6.02 -8.08
C ILE A 112 -10.05 -5.10 -7.63
N THR A 113 -10.86 -5.56 -6.70
CA THR A 113 -11.93 -4.76 -6.10
C THR A 113 -11.81 -4.83 -4.58
N LEU A 114 -11.72 -3.65 -3.95
CA LEU A 114 -11.77 -3.49 -2.49
C LEU A 114 -13.14 -2.93 -2.11
N LYS A 115 -13.83 -3.58 -1.18
CA LYS A 115 -15.07 -3.08 -0.59
C LYS A 115 -14.92 -3.05 0.92
N ILE A 116 -15.52 -2.05 1.54
CA ILE A 116 -15.45 -1.86 3.00
C ILE A 116 -16.85 -1.79 3.53
N ASP A 117 -17.13 -2.66 4.49
CA ASP A 117 -18.37 -2.60 5.24
C ASP A 117 -18.23 -1.54 6.34
N LYS A 118 -18.98 -0.44 6.22
CA LYS A 118 -18.95 0.68 7.17
C LYS A 118 -19.39 0.29 8.58
N LYS A 119 -20.20 -0.78 8.72
CA LYS A 119 -20.73 -1.22 10.01
C LYS A 119 -19.73 -2.09 10.78
N THR A 120 -19.04 -2.98 10.07
CA THR A 120 -18.12 -3.96 10.68
C THR A 120 -16.65 -3.59 10.52
N GLY A 121 -16.32 -2.62 9.67
CA GLY A 121 -14.94 -2.29 9.29
C GLY A 121 -14.27 -3.39 8.45
N ALA A 122 -15.01 -4.43 8.04
CA ALA A 122 -14.46 -5.55 7.29
C ALA A 122 -14.07 -5.12 5.87
N ILE A 123 -12.85 -5.50 5.46
CA ILE A 123 -12.32 -5.25 4.12
C ILE A 123 -12.50 -6.52 3.30
N ASN A 124 -13.33 -6.44 2.26
CA ASN A 124 -13.54 -7.50 1.30
C ASN A 124 -12.66 -7.24 0.07
N ILE A 125 -11.72 -8.16 -0.15
CA ILE A 125 -10.82 -8.15 -1.31
C ILE A 125 -11.33 -9.19 -2.29
N SER A 126 -11.59 -8.76 -3.52
CA SER A 126 -12.02 -9.63 -4.61
C SER A 126 -11.06 -9.44 -5.78
N THR A 127 -10.51 -10.54 -6.27
CA THR A 127 -9.61 -10.54 -7.43
C THR A 127 -10.24 -11.35 -8.56
N THR A 128 -9.92 -10.98 -9.80
CA THR A 128 -10.35 -11.70 -11.00
C THR A 128 -9.13 -11.94 -11.87
N ALA A 129 -8.84 -13.21 -12.15
CA ALA A 129 -7.76 -13.63 -13.04
C ALA A 129 -8.23 -14.78 -13.94
N GLN A 130 -7.49 -15.03 -15.04
CA GLN A 130 -7.78 -16.14 -15.95
C GLN A 130 -7.49 -17.50 -15.30
N ASP A 131 -6.40 -17.59 -14.53
CA ASP A 131 -6.01 -18.79 -13.80
C ASP A 131 -6.50 -18.69 -12.33
N PRO A 132 -7.19 -19.73 -11.82
CA PRO A 132 -7.71 -19.74 -10.45
C PRO A 132 -6.62 -19.70 -9.36
N LEU A 133 -5.44 -20.29 -9.58
CA LEU A 133 -4.33 -20.21 -8.62
C LEU A 133 -3.73 -18.81 -8.57
N ILE A 134 -3.61 -18.17 -9.73
CA ILE A 134 -3.15 -16.78 -9.83
C ILE A 134 -4.15 -15.85 -9.13
N CYS A 135 -5.45 -16.10 -9.29
CA CYS A 135 -6.52 -15.36 -8.60
C CYS A 135 -6.32 -15.34 -7.08
N LYS A 136 -6.11 -16.53 -6.49
CA LYS A 136 -5.79 -16.68 -5.05
C LYS A 136 -4.51 -15.93 -4.69
N THR A 137 -3.43 -16.16 -5.43
CA THR A 137 -2.10 -15.59 -5.14
C THR A 137 -2.15 -14.06 -5.15
N ILE A 138 -2.86 -13.46 -6.09
CA ILE A 138 -3.06 -12.01 -6.15
C ILE A 138 -3.88 -11.53 -4.94
N ALA A 139 -4.95 -12.23 -4.56
CA ALA A 139 -5.76 -11.84 -3.40
C ALA A 139 -4.93 -11.83 -2.11
N ASP A 140 -4.13 -12.87 -1.88
CA ASP A 140 -3.25 -12.95 -0.72
C ASP A 140 -2.17 -11.86 -0.74
N SER A 141 -1.58 -11.59 -1.90
CA SER A 141 -0.53 -10.58 -2.06
C SER A 141 -1.08 -9.16 -1.90
N VAL A 142 -2.27 -8.87 -2.44
CA VAL A 142 -2.95 -7.57 -2.28
C VAL A 142 -3.32 -7.35 -0.82
N ARG A 143 -3.78 -8.40 -0.10
CA ARG A 143 -4.06 -8.33 1.34
C ARG A 143 -2.81 -7.92 2.12
N GLU A 144 -1.69 -8.60 1.89
CA GLU A 144 -0.43 -8.30 2.58
C GLU A 144 0.07 -6.89 2.23
N HIS A 145 0.03 -6.52 0.96
CA HIS A 145 0.45 -5.19 0.51
C HIS A 145 -0.42 -4.08 1.15
N LEU A 146 -1.73 -4.27 1.19
CA LEU A 146 -2.67 -3.34 1.83
C LEU A 146 -2.42 -3.25 3.34
N GLN A 147 -2.19 -4.38 4.02
CA GLN A 147 -1.85 -4.42 5.43
C GLN A 147 -0.56 -3.65 5.73
N GLN A 148 0.50 -3.86 4.95
CA GLN A 148 1.76 -3.12 5.11
C GLN A 148 1.58 -1.62 4.87
N PHE A 149 0.84 -1.25 3.82
CA PHE A 149 0.54 0.14 3.51
C PHE A 149 -0.22 0.83 4.65
N ILE A 150 -1.32 0.24 5.13
CA ILE A 150 -2.12 0.81 6.22
C ILE A 150 -1.29 0.91 7.50
N THR A 151 -0.56 -0.14 7.86
CA THR A 151 0.31 -0.12 9.05
C THR A 151 1.35 1.00 8.94
N ARG A 152 2.03 1.12 7.81
CA ARG A 152 3.03 2.18 7.59
C ARG A 152 2.39 3.55 7.67
N TYR A 153 1.24 3.75 7.04
CA TYR A 153 0.53 5.02 7.04
C TYR A 153 0.14 5.45 8.47
N ARG A 154 -0.56 4.58 9.22
CA ARG A 154 -1.01 4.89 10.60
C ARG A 154 0.14 5.09 11.59
N THR A 155 1.25 4.38 11.39
CA THR A 155 2.42 4.47 12.27
C THR A 155 3.44 5.51 11.84
N ASN A 156 3.30 6.18 10.68
CA ASN A 156 4.36 7.01 10.12
C ASN A 156 4.78 8.15 11.07
N LYS A 157 3.82 8.95 11.53
CA LYS A 157 4.08 10.06 12.46
C LYS A 157 4.73 9.57 13.77
N ALA A 158 4.20 8.50 14.36
CA ALA A 158 4.75 7.96 15.60
C ALA A 158 6.17 7.37 15.41
N ARG A 159 6.49 6.83 14.22
CA ARG A 159 7.84 6.37 13.88
C ARG A 159 8.82 7.53 13.73
N GLU A 160 8.38 8.64 13.14
CA GLU A 160 9.18 9.87 13.07
C GLU A 160 9.47 10.41 14.47
N ASP A 161 8.47 10.43 15.36
CA ASP A 161 8.66 10.83 16.77
C ASP A 161 9.69 9.94 17.48
N VAL A 162 9.62 8.61 17.29
CA VAL A 162 10.61 7.68 17.84
C VAL A 162 12.01 7.98 17.32
N GLN A 163 12.17 8.24 16.02
CA GLN A 163 13.48 8.58 15.45
C GLN A 163 14.02 9.91 16.02
N TYR A 164 13.16 10.90 16.20
CA TYR A 164 13.52 12.18 16.80
C TYR A 164 14.00 12.01 18.26
N PHE A 165 13.20 11.36 19.12
CA PHE A 165 13.57 11.16 20.52
C PHE A 165 14.77 10.22 20.68
N ARG A 166 14.96 9.26 19.76
CA ARG A 166 16.14 8.39 19.75
C ARG A 166 17.41 9.20 19.55
N LYS A 167 17.44 10.12 18.58
CA LYS A 167 18.60 11.01 18.36
C LYS A 167 18.87 11.88 19.58
N LEU A 168 17.82 12.52 20.12
CA LEU A 168 17.94 13.40 21.29
C LEU A 168 18.45 12.67 22.53
N THR A 169 17.98 11.44 22.75
CA THR A 169 18.42 10.57 23.84
C THR A 169 19.88 10.15 23.67
N GLU A 170 20.29 9.83 22.44
CA GLU A 170 21.67 9.45 22.14
C GLU A 170 22.64 10.62 22.34
N ASP A 171 22.28 11.82 21.88
CA ASP A 171 23.08 13.03 22.08
C ASP A 171 23.17 13.41 23.56
N ALA A 172 22.07 13.32 24.30
CA ALA A 172 22.06 13.56 25.75
C ALA A 172 22.91 12.52 26.50
N LYS A 173 22.87 11.25 26.08
CA LYS A 173 23.72 10.19 26.64
C LYS A 173 25.20 10.50 26.42
N ARG A 174 25.61 10.90 25.21
CA ARG A 174 27.00 11.29 24.92
C ARG A 174 27.43 12.49 25.76
N ALA A 175 26.56 13.49 25.93
CA ALA A 175 26.84 14.66 26.76
C ALA A 175 27.01 14.30 28.25
N TYR A 176 26.13 13.44 28.78
CA TYR A 176 26.24 12.91 30.14
C TYR A 176 27.53 12.11 30.32
N GLU A 177 27.87 11.20 29.41
CA GLU A 177 29.09 10.40 29.49
C GLU A 177 30.36 11.27 29.48
N LYS A 178 30.38 12.34 28.67
CA LYS A 178 31.48 13.31 28.65
C LYS A 178 31.63 14.00 30.00
N GLN A 179 30.53 14.49 30.58
CA GLN A 179 30.55 15.17 31.87
C GLN A 179 30.91 14.21 33.02
N ARG A 180 30.42 12.97 32.98
CA ARG A 180 30.76 11.93 33.96
C ARG A 180 32.24 11.60 33.93
N LYS A 181 32.85 11.50 32.75
CA LYS A 181 34.30 11.29 32.60
C LYS A 181 35.10 12.48 33.14
N LEU A 182 34.65 13.71 32.86
CA LEU A 182 35.29 14.93 33.37
C LEU A 182 35.25 14.98 34.90
N TYR A 183 34.07 14.77 35.50
CA TYR A 183 33.90 14.69 36.94
C TYR A 183 34.78 13.60 37.57
N GLY A 184 34.76 12.38 37.01
CA GLY A 184 35.60 11.28 37.47
C GLY A 184 37.09 11.64 37.45
N SER A 185 37.59 12.15 36.31
CA SER A 185 38.99 12.55 36.18
C SER A 185 39.40 13.67 37.15
N TYR A 186 38.50 14.63 37.42
CA TYR A 186 38.76 15.70 38.36
C TYR A 186 38.75 15.21 39.81
N SER A 187 37.81 14.33 40.15
CA SER A 187 37.71 13.72 41.48
C SER A 187 38.92 12.84 41.79
N ASP A 188 39.36 12.03 40.82
CA ASP A 188 40.53 11.16 40.97
C ASP A 188 41.82 11.96 41.14
N ALA A 189 41.97 13.07 40.41
CA ALA A 189 43.15 13.92 40.48
C ALA A 189 43.23 14.78 41.75
N ASN A 190 42.11 15.03 42.43
CA ASN A 190 42.02 15.99 43.54
C ASN A 190 41.42 15.37 44.81
N MET A 191 41.80 14.13 45.12
CA MET A 191 41.19 13.34 46.21
C MET A 191 41.45 13.91 47.62
N ASP A 192 42.64 14.48 47.86
CA ASP A 192 43.10 14.98 49.18
C ASP A 192 43.22 16.53 49.27
N VAL A 193 42.42 17.26 48.48
CA VAL A 193 42.52 18.73 48.43
C VAL A 193 41.62 19.39 49.49
N MET A 194 42.22 20.16 50.41
CA MET A 194 41.50 20.95 51.44
C MET A 194 41.09 22.35 50.98
N LEU A 195 41.56 22.83 49.83
CA LEU A 195 41.21 24.17 49.34
C LEU A 195 39.74 24.23 48.89
N GLU A 196 38.97 25.16 49.46
CA GLU A 196 37.55 25.33 49.18
C GLU A 196 37.24 25.59 47.68
N SER A 197 38.16 26.23 46.95
CA SER A 197 38.01 26.48 45.51
C SER A 197 37.95 25.18 44.69
N PHE A 198 38.71 24.16 45.07
CA PHE A 198 38.69 22.85 44.41
C PHE A 198 37.42 22.06 44.77
N ILE A 199 36.98 22.16 46.03
CA ILE A 199 35.73 21.56 46.52
C ILE A 199 34.54 22.17 45.76
N SER A 200 34.46 23.50 45.67
CA SER A 200 33.43 24.21 44.91
C SER A 200 33.43 23.78 43.44
N LYS A 201 34.60 23.66 42.81
CA LYS A 201 34.69 23.22 41.42
C LYS A 201 34.23 21.77 41.20
N ARG A 202 34.53 20.87 42.13
CA ARG A 202 34.03 19.48 42.11
C ARG A 202 32.50 19.47 42.19
N ASN A 203 31.93 20.25 43.09
CA ASN A 203 30.48 20.34 43.29
C ASN A 203 29.79 20.89 42.02
N ASP A 204 30.37 21.88 41.36
CA ASP A 204 29.86 22.38 40.06
C ASP A 204 29.84 21.28 38.99
N LEU A 205 30.91 20.49 38.90
CA LEU A 205 31.01 19.39 37.94
C LEU A 205 29.99 18.27 38.23
N GLU A 206 29.75 17.98 39.50
CA GLU A 206 28.73 17.03 39.97
C GLU A 206 27.31 17.51 39.63
N ASN A 207 27.01 18.79 39.93
CA ASN A 207 25.73 19.40 39.60
C ASN A 207 25.45 19.38 38.09
N GLU A 208 26.44 19.73 37.27
CA GLU A 208 26.33 19.66 35.81
C GLU A 208 26.15 18.20 35.35
N MET A 209 26.86 17.24 35.94
CA MET A 209 26.67 15.81 35.65
C MET A 209 25.23 15.38 35.95
N GLN A 210 24.70 15.76 37.12
CA GLN A 210 23.33 15.44 37.53
C GLN A 210 22.29 16.09 36.61
N LEU A 211 22.52 17.33 36.19
CA LEU A 211 21.66 18.01 35.22
C LEU A 211 21.62 17.25 33.88
N ARG A 212 22.77 16.81 33.37
CA ARG A 212 22.85 16.00 32.15
C ARG A 212 22.18 14.64 32.30
N TYR A 213 22.32 14.00 33.47
CA TYR A 213 21.63 12.75 33.79
C TYR A 213 20.10 12.90 33.81
N ASN A 214 19.59 13.98 34.41
CA ASN A 214 18.16 14.28 34.45
C ASN A 214 17.60 14.52 33.04
N ASN A 215 18.35 15.25 32.18
CA ASN A 215 17.98 15.44 30.77
C ASN A 215 17.95 14.11 30.02
N TYR A 216 18.99 13.28 30.17
CA TYR A 216 19.05 11.95 29.56
C TYR A 216 17.85 11.08 29.98
N THR A 217 17.56 11.02 31.28
CA THR A 217 16.44 10.23 31.83
C THR A 217 15.08 10.74 31.31
N THR A 218 14.92 12.06 31.19
CA THR A 218 13.70 12.68 30.64
C THR A 218 13.50 12.28 29.18
N TYR A 219 14.52 12.36 28.33
CA TYR A 219 14.42 11.95 26.93
C TYR A 219 14.23 10.44 26.77
N GLN A 220 14.86 9.64 27.63
CA GLN A 220 14.66 8.18 27.67
C GLN A 220 13.19 7.83 27.97
N ASN A 221 12.55 8.51 28.92
CA ASN A 221 11.13 8.32 29.23
C ASN A 221 10.22 8.76 28.07
N GLN A 222 10.55 9.86 27.40
CA GLN A 222 9.83 10.31 26.20
C GLN A 222 9.99 9.33 25.03
N LEU A 223 11.18 8.77 24.83
CA LEU A 223 11.44 7.71 23.84
C LEU A 223 10.58 6.48 24.13
N GLN A 224 10.53 6.03 25.38
CA GLN A 224 9.71 4.87 25.76
C GLN A 224 8.21 5.14 25.52
N THR A 225 7.75 6.34 25.83
CA THR A 225 6.37 6.79 25.55
C THR A 225 6.09 6.82 24.04
N ALA A 226 7.04 7.30 23.23
CA ALA A 226 6.91 7.32 21.77
C ALA A 226 6.87 5.90 21.19
N ILE A 227 7.68 4.97 21.71
CA ILE A 227 7.64 3.56 21.31
C ILE A 227 6.28 2.94 21.66
N ALA A 228 5.75 3.19 22.86
CA ALA A 228 4.42 2.73 23.25
C ALA A 228 3.33 3.28 22.32
N LYS A 229 3.40 4.56 21.93
CA LYS A 229 2.48 5.17 20.96
C LYS A 229 2.54 4.52 19.57
N VAL A 230 3.72 4.08 19.12
CA VAL A 230 3.83 3.31 17.86
C VAL A 230 3.08 1.98 17.98
N GLN A 231 3.23 1.29 19.10
CA GLN A 231 2.54 0.01 19.34
C GLN A 231 1.03 0.20 19.42
N GLU A 232 0.56 1.21 20.15
CA GLU A 232 -0.86 1.57 20.25
C GLU A 232 -1.49 1.87 18.89
N LYS A 233 -0.78 2.63 18.05
CA LYS A 233 -1.25 2.98 16.70
C LYS A 233 -1.07 1.87 15.67
N THR A 234 -0.38 0.77 16.02
CA THR A 234 -0.20 -0.36 15.11
C THR A 234 -1.52 -1.14 15.03
N PRO A 235 -2.19 -1.15 13.87
CA PRO A 235 -3.46 -1.85 13.73
C PRO A 235 -3.27 -3.37 13.83
N ALA A 236 -4.16 -4.04 14.57
CA ALA A 236 -4.27 -5.49 14.58
C ALA A 236 -5.18 -5.93 13.41
N PHE A 237 -4.68 -6.83 12.55
CA PHE A 237 -5.45 -7.41 11.45
C PHE A 237 -5.74 -8.88 11.73
N THR A 238 -7.00 -9.28 11.55
CA THR A 238 -7.44 -10.67 11.67
C THR A 238 -8.11 -11.11 10.37
N ILE A 239 -7.76 -12.31 9.89
CA ILE A 239 -8.36 -12.89 8.70
C ILE A 239 -9.70 -13.51 9.07
N ILE A 240 -10.80 -12.93 8.59
CA ILE A 240 -12.15 -13.51 8.76
C ILE A 240 -12.36 -14.67 7.78
N LYS A 241 -11.98 -14.46 6.51
CA LYS A 241 -12.03 -15.48 5.45
C LYS A 241 -10.77 -15.40 4.60
N GLY A 242 -10.05 -16.52 4.46
CA GLY A 242 -8.85 -16.61 3.63
C GLY A 242 -9.18 -16.68 2.14
N ALA A 243 -8.19 -16.41 1.28
CA ALA A 243 -8.35 -16.54 -0.16
C ALA A 243 -8.43 -18.02 -0.56
N GLU A 244 -9.55 -18.39 -1.19
CA GLU A 244 -9.79 -19.73 -1.72
C GLU A 244 -9.53 -19.79 -3.22
N VAL A 245 -9.07 -20.95 -3.72
CA VAL A 245 -8.95 -21.17 -5.17
C VAL A 245 -10.35 -21.36 -5.74
N PRO A 246 -10.80 -20.52 -6.70
CA PRO A 246 -12.16 -20.59 -7.20
C PRO A 246 -12.37 -21.88 -8.02
N LEU A 247 -13.39 -22.65 -7.64
CA LEU A 247 -13.80 -23.87 -8.35
C LEU A 247 -14.71 -23.59 -9.56
N LYS A 248 -15.39 -22.44 -9.56
CA LYS A 248 -16.34 -22.04 -10.60
C LYS A 248 -15.91 -20.71 -11.23
N PRO A 249 -15.87 -20.62 -12.58
CA PRO A 249 -15.57 -19.37 -13.26
C PRO A 249 -16.71 -18.37 -13.09
N ILE A 250 -16.37 -17.09 -12.93
CA ILE A 250 -17.33 -16.00 -12.73
C ILE A 250 -17.93 -15.51 -14.05
N ALA A 251 -17.15 -15.55 -15.14
CA ALA A 251 -17.55 -15.03 -16.45
C ALA A 251 -17.01 -15.89 -17.62
N PRO A 252 -17.73 -15.98 -18.75
CA PRO A 252 -19.11 -15.49 -18.98
C PRO A 252 -20.16 -16.42 -18.37
N LYS A 253 -21.28 -15.86 -17.90
CA LYS A 253 -22.42 -16.67 -17.43
C LYS A 253 -22.98 -17.47 -18.60
N ARG A 254 -23.00 -18.80 -18.49
CA ARG A 254 -23.44 -19.72 -19.57
C ARG A 254 -24.79 -19.30 -20.19
N MET A 255 -25.75 -18.89 -19.36
CA MET A 255 -27.07 -18.43 -19.82
C MET A 255 -27.00 -17.16 -20.69
N ILE A 256 -26.19 -16.17 -20.30
CA ILE A 256 -26.04 -14.94 -21.09
C ILE A 256 -25.33 -15.25 -22.41
N PHE A 257 -24.34 -16.13 -22.38
CA PHE A 257 -23.65 -16.57 -23.59
C PHE A 257 -24.61 -17.22 -24.59
N VAL A 258 -25.45 -18.15 -24.13
CA VAL A 258 -26.46 -18.80 -24.98
C VAL A 258 -27.44 -17.77 -25.54
N LEU A 259 -27.96 -16.87 -24.71
CA LEU A 259 -28.89 -15.83 -25.16
C LEU A 259 -28.30 -14.96 -26.28
N VAL A 260 -27.04 -14.51 -26.10
CA VAL A 260 -26.35 -13.69 -27.11
C VAL A 260 -26.12 -14.47 -28.40
N MET A 261 -25.72 -15.75 -28.31
CA MET A 261 -25.53 -16.59 -29.50
C MET A 261 -26.83 -16.86 -30.23
N THR A 262 -27.95 -17.04 -29.52
CA THR A 262 -29.28 -17.21 -30.14
C THR A 262 -29.72 -15.94 -30.88
N ILE A 263 -29.53 -14.76 -30.27
CA ILE A 263 -29.85 -13.48 -30.91
C ILE A 263 -28.97 -13.25 -32.14
N LEU A 264 -27.66 -13.48 -32.03
CA LEU A 264 -26.74 -13.35 -33.16
C LEU A 264 -27.07 -14.33 -34.29
N GLY A 265 -27.43 -15.57 -33.96
CA GLY A 265 -27.90 -16.57 -34.90
C GLY A 265 -29.17 -16.11 -35.62
N PHE A 266 -30.15 -15.61 -34.88
CA PHE A 266 -31.40 -15.08 -35.43
C PHE A 266 -31.14 -13.92 -36.41
N VAL A 267 -30.32 -12.94 -36.02
CA VAL A 267 -29.95 -11.80 -36.88
C VAL A 267 -29.22 -12.29 -38.13
N ALA A 268 -28.25 -13.20 -38.00
CA ALA A 268 -27.51 -13.73 -39.15
C ALA A 268 -28.44 -14.47 -40.12
N THR A 269 -29.37 -15.30 -39.62
CA THR A 269 -30.36 -15.99 -40.44
C THR A 269 -31.33 -15.02 -41.12
N SER A 270 -31.80 -13.98 -40.40
CA SER A 270 -32.69 -12.97 -40.96
C SER A 270 -32.01 -12.18 -42.08
N VAL A 271 -30.74 -11.81 -41.91
CA VAL A 271 -29.96 -11.12 -42.95
C VAL A 271 -29.70 -12.03 -44.14
N TYR A 272 -29.39 -13.31 -43.92
CA TYR A 272 -29.20 -14.28 -45.00
C TYR A 272 -30.47 -14.44 -45.85
N VAL A 273 -31.63 -14.59 -45.20
CA VAL A 273 -32.92 -14.72 -45.90
C VAL A 273 -33.28 -13.42 -46.62
N LEU A 274 -33.09 -12.25 -46.01
CA LEU A 274 -33.32 -10.97 -46.69
C LEU A 274 -32.41 -10.79 -47.91
N ARG A 275 -31.14 -11.22 -47.83
CA ARG A 275 -30.21 -11.18 -48.97
C ARG A 275 -30.73 -12.04 -50.12
N ASP A 276 -31.19 -13.26 -49.84
CA ASP A 276 -31.73 -14.17 -50.87
C ASP A 276 -33.05 -13.64 -51.49
N ILE A 277 -33.82 -12.83 -50.75
CA ILE A 277 -35.06 -12.21 -51.26
C ILE A 277 -34.76 -10.94 -52.08
N ILE A 278 -33.80 -10.11 -51.66
CA ILE A 278 -33.50 -8.81 -52.29
C ILE A 278 -32.55 -8.95 -53.49
N ILE A 279 -31.68 -9.95 -53.51
CA ILE A 279 -30.83 -10.26 -54.67
C ILE A 279 -31.53 -11.37 -55.46
N PRO A 280 -32.38 -11.07 -56.45
CA PRO A 280 -32.94 -12.12 -57.29
C PRO A 280 -31.76 -12.85 -57.93
N LYS A 281 -31.75 -14.18 -57.82
CA LYS A 281 -30.92 -15.01 -58.71
C LYS A 281 -31.33 -14.61 -60.13
N SER A 282 -30.49 -13.84 -60.82
CA SER A 282 -30.53 -13.75 -62.27
C SER A 282 -30.28 -15.17 -62.76
N LYS A 283 -31.38 -15.90 -63.00
CA LYS A 283 -31.36 -17.15 -63.73
C LYS A 283 -30.73 -16.86 -65.09
N GLN A 284 -29.78 -17.71 -65.45
CA GLN A 284 -29.38 -17.97 -66.84
C GLN A 284 -30.60 -18.12 -67.74
#